data_AF-A0A0Q9ZER7-F1
#
_entry.id   AF-A0A0Q9ZER7-F1
#
_cell.length_a   1.000
_cell.length_b   1.000
_cell.length_c   1.000
_cell.angle_alpha   90.00
_cell.angle_beta   90.00
_cell.angle_gamma   90.00
#
_symmetry.space_group_name_H-M   'P 1'
#
loop_
_entity.id
_entity.type
_entity.pdbx_description
1 polymer ?
#
loop_
_entity_poly.entity_id
_entity_poly.type
_entity_poly.pdbx_seq_one_letter_code
_entity_poly.pdbx_strand_id
1 'polypeptide(L)'
;MVTEEEKEEISKKVSFDFEKLKGFISENEDFVKKDASAGIFSLGVLVHLVFSMQQANLGSTPFEKKLKGLHIASRDVERIYTEAVEKINQYSYQNTYKDLREFIADKLSTHKKEIEKMSNQEISFNFVCGLELGRKFKS
;
A
#
# COMPACT_ATOMS: atom_id res chain seq x y z
N MET A 1 -8.68 -16.43 14.28
CA MET A 1 -9.00 -15.01 13.99
C MET A 1 -8.36 -14.18 15.09
N VAL A 2 -7.80 -13.01 14.74
CA VAL A 2 -7.22 -12.07 15.70
C VAL A 2 -8.33 -11.55 16.62
N THR A 3 -8.12 -11.51 17.92
CA THR A 3 -9.09 -11.00 18.90
C THR A 3 -9.25 -9.48 18.77
N GLU A 4 -10.32 -8.91 19.33
CA GLU A 4 -10.52 -7.45 19.31
C GLU A 4 -9.45 -6.71 20.14
N GLU A 5 -8.96 -7.29 21.23
CA GLU A 5 -7.84 -6.75 22.02
C GLU A 5 -6.54 -6.75 21.22
N GLU A 6 -6.25 -7.85 20.49
CA GLU A 6 -5.08 -7.94 19.62
C GLU A 6 -5.14 -6.91 18.48
N LYS A 7 -6.31 -6.70 17.86
CA LYS A 7 -6.51 -5.67 16.83
C LYS A 7 -6.23 -4.26 17.35
N GLU A 8 -6.66 -3.95 18.57
CA GLU A 8 -6.42 -2.65 19.19
C GLU A 8 -4.92 -2.43 19.48
N GLU A 9 -4.20 -3.46 19.91
CA GLU A 9 -2.75 -3.39 20.06
C GLU A 9 -2.02 -3.18 18.73
N ILE A 10 -2.45 -3.86 17.67
CA ILE A 10 -1.88 -3.74 16.33
C ILE A 10 -2.12 -2.34 15.79
N SER A 11 -3.34 -1.80 15.94
CA SER A 11 -3.64 -0.44 15.48
C SER A 11 -2.81 0.62 16.22
N LYS A 12 -2.50 0.40 17.50
CA LYS A 12 -1.59 1.27 18.28
C LYS A 12 -0.13 1.16 17.81
N LYS A 13 0.32 -0.01 17.35
CA LYS A 13 1.71 -0.25 16.90
C LYS A 13 1.96 0.22 15.46
N VAL A 14 0.93 0.18 14.61
CA VAL A 14 1.00 0.48 13.18
C VAL A 14 0.22 1.78 12.86
N SER A 15 0.70 2.89 13.39
CA SER A 15 0.22 4.24 13.07
C SER A 15 0.65 4.66 11.65
N PHE A 16 -0.18 5.47 10.99
CA PHE A 16 0.09 5.98 9.63
C PHE A 16 -0.44 7.40 9.47
N ASP A 17 0.40 8.28 8.93
CA ASP A 17 0.12 9.69 8.67
C ASP A 17 -0.12 9.90 7.16
N PHE A 18 -1.40 10.05 6.82
CA PHE A 18 -1.82 10.27 5.44
C PHE A 18 -1.44 11.67 4.91
N GLU A 19 -1.43 12.69 5.76
CA GLU A 19 -1.04 14.04 5.34
C GLU A 19 0.44 14.10 4.99
N LYS A 20 1.28 13.39 5.74
CA LYS A 20 2.71 13.26 5.43
C LYS A 20 2.95 12.56 4.10
N LEU A 21 2.16 11.54 3.77
CA LEU A 21 2.21 10.89 2.45
C LEU A 21 1.80 11.87 1.34
N LYS A 22 0.69 12.59 1.50
CA LYS A 22 0.23 13.58 0.51
C LYS A 22 1.24 14.72 0.31
N GLY A 23 1.86 15.19 1.39
CA GLY A 23 2.94 16.17 1.34
C GLY A 23 4.11 15.65 0.52
N PHE A 24 4.59 14.44 0.81
CA PHE A 24 5.66 13.81 0.05
C PHE A 24 5.35 13.67 -1.45
N ILE A 25 4.14 13.20 -1.81
CA ILE A 25 3.74 13.08 -3.22
C ILE A 25 3.71 14.46 -3.89
N SER A 26 3.22 15.49 -3.19
CA SER A 26 3.12 16.84 -3.74
C SER A 26 4.48 17.53 -3.88
N GLU A 27 5.46 17.20 -3.03
CA GLU A 27 6.83 17.73 -3.10
C GLU A 27 7.71 17.01 -4.13
N ASN A 28 7.32 15.81 -4.56
CA ASN A 28 8.13 14.95 -5.43
C ASN A 28 7.40 14.62 -6.75
N GLU A 29 6.70 15.59 -7.34
CA GLU A 29 5.89 15.39 -8.55
C GLU A 29 6.68 14.87 -9.76
N ASP A 30 7.97 15.19 -9.86
CA ASP A 30 8.85 14.69 -10.92
C ASP A 30 9.07 13.16 -10.85
N PHE A 31 8.97 12.60 -9.64
CA PHE A 31 9.13 11.17 -9.38
C PHE A 31 7.76 10.48 -9.28
N VAL A 32 6.91 10.96 -8.37
CA VAL A 32 5.55 10.49 -8.18
C VAL A 32 4.60 11.53 -8.73
N LYS A 33 4.36 11.49 -10.03
CA LYS A 33 3.33 12.33 -10.66
C LYS A 33 1.99 12.09 -9.97
N LYS A 34 1.13 13.12 -9.92
CA LYS A 34 -0.21 13.07 -9.32
C LYS A 34 -1.23 12.21 -10.09
N ASP A 35 -0.77 11.13 -10.74
CA ASP A 35 -1.49 10.29 -11.68
C ASP A 35 -1.44 8.79 -11.27
N ALA A 36 -1.31 7.88 -12.24
CA ALA A 36 -1.11 6.45 -12.03
C ALA A 36 0.05 6.13 -11.07
N SER A 37 1.16 6.86 -11.17
CA SER A 37 2.37 6.60 -10.38
C SER A 37 2.14 6.82 -8.89
N ALA A 38 1.38 7.87 -8.52
CA ALA A 38 0.95 8.09 -7.14
C ALA A 38 0.08 6.96 -6.59
N GLY A 39 -0.81 6.40 -7.40
CA GLY A 39 -1.63 5.25 -7.00
C GLY A 39 -0.78 4.01 -6.72
N ILE A 40 0.16 3.71 -7.62
CA ILE A 40 1.05 2.54 -7.51
C ILE A 40 2.04 2.70 -6.35
N PHE A 41 2.61 3.89 -6.16
CA PHE A 41 3.47 4.22 -5.02
C PHE A 41 2.72 4.04 -3.69
N SER A 42 1.54 4.63 -3.57
CA SER A 42 0.71 4.51 -2.36
C SER A 42 0.26 3.08 -2.10
N LEU A 43 0.05 2.27 -3.14
CA LEU A 43 -0.18 0.83 -3.01
C LEU A 43 1.02 0.12 -2.38
N GLY A 44 2.26 0.48 -2.76
CA GLY A 44 3.47 0.01 -2.10
C GLY A 44 3.50 0.35 -0.61
N VAL A 45 3.15 1.60 -0.25
CA VAL A 45 3.03 2.04 1.14
C VAL A 45 1.97 1.23 1.90
N LEU A 46 0.82 0.93 1.28
CA LEU A 46 -0.22 0.10 1.89
C LEU A 46 0.30 -1.32 2.19
N VAL A 47 1.08 -1.90 1.28
CA VAL A 47 1.68 -3.23 1.48
C VAL A 47 2.73 -3.22 2.59
N HIS A 48 3.49 -2.12 2.75
CA HIS A 48 4.37 -1.94 3.91
C HIS A 48 3.59 -2.01 5.24
N LEU A 49 2.41 -1.40 5.30
CA LEU A 49 1.55 -1.45 6.48
C LEU A 49 1.02 -2.88 6.72
N VAL A 50 0.68 -3.61 5.66
CA VAL A 50 0.32 -5.04 5.75
C VAL A 50 1.48 -5.86 6.32
N PHE A 51 2.71 -5.65 5.84
CA PHE A 51 3.88 -6.32 6.39
C PHE A 51 4.09 -6.00 7.86
N SER A 52 3.93 -4.73 8.25
CA SER A 52 4.05 -4.30 9.64
C SER A 52 3.03 -4.99 10.55
N MET A 53 1.78 -5.11 10.11
CA MET A 53 0.76 -5.86 10.84
C MET A 53 1.09 -7.36 10.89
N GLN A 54 1.45 -7.98 9.77
CA GLN A 54 1.80 -9.40 9.75
C GLN A 54 3.01 -9.71 10.64
N GLN A 55 4.04 -8.86 10.62
CA GLN A 55 5.20 -9.00 11.49
C GLN A 55 4.80 -8.93 12.96
N ALA A 56 3.93 -7.99 13.34
CA ALA A 56 3.44 -7.85 14.71
C ALA A 56 2.59 -9.05 15.17
N ASN A 57 1.82 -9.67 14.25
CA ASN A 57 0.91 -10.79 14.55
C ASN A 57 1.57 -12.16 14.49
N LEU A 58 2.42 -12.39 13.48
CA LEU A 58 2.89 -13.71 13.05
C LEU A 58 4.40 -13.86 13.15
N GLY A 59 5.14 -12.78 13.44
CA GLY A 59 6.60 -12.77 13.37
C GLY A 59 7.17 -12.94 11.96
N SER A 60 6.34 -12.87 10.91
CA SER A 60 6.71 -13.06 9.50
C SER A 60 5.76 -12.30 8.55
N THR A 61 6.15 -12.17 7.27
CA THR A 61 5.44 -11.40 6.23
C THR A 61 4.99 -12.28 5.05
N PRO A 62 4.05 -13.23 5.24
CA PRO A 62 3.66 -14.17 4.19
C PRO A 62 3.07 -13.51 2.92
N PHE A 63 2.59 -12.25 3.02
CA PHE A 63 2.13 -11.48 1.87
C PHE A 63 3.24 -11.20 0.85
N GLU A 64 4.51 -11.22 1.24
CA GLU A 64 5.66 -11.02 0.34
C GLU A 64 5.66 -12.02 -0.83
N LYS A 65 5.24 -13.27 -0.56
CA LYS A 65 5.11 -14.32 -1.58
C LYS A 65 4.11 -13.98 -2.69
N LYS A 66 3.21 -13.02 -2.45
CA LYS A 66 2.20 -12.56 -3.42
C LYS A 66 2.73 -11.52 -4.42
N LEU A 67 3.94 -11.00 -4.16
CA LEU A 67 4.56 -9.93 -4.96
C LEU A 67 5.43 -10.44 -6.11
N LYS A 68 5.48 -11.75 -6.36
CA LYS A 68 6.20 -12.36 -7.52
C LYS A 68 7.66 -11.89 -7.66
N GLY A 69 8.40 -11.77 -6.54
CA GLY A 69 9.77 -11.26 -6.56
C GLY A 69 9.86 -9.79 -6.99
N LEU A 70 8.81 -9.00 -6.70
CA LEU A 70 8.66 -7.59 -7.06
C LEU A 70 8.56 -7.31 -8.57
N HIS A 71 8.32 -8.35 -9.39
CA HIS A 71 7.96 -8.20 -10.79
C HIS A 71 6.46 -7.95 -10.93
N ILE A 72 6.08 -6.67 -10.88
CA ILE A 72 4.69 -6.23 -10.91
C ILE A 72 4.30 -5.80 -12.32
N ALA A 73 3.24 -6.41 -12.86
CA ALA A 73 2.61 -5.99 -14.11
C ALA A 73 1.31 -5.23 -13.83
N SER A 74 0.77 -4.52 -14.83
CA SER A 74 -0.51 -3.78 -14.72
C SER A 74 -1.65 -4.63 -14.17
N ARG A 75 -1.78 -5.88 -14.65
CA ARG A 75 -2.75 -6.89 -14.16
C ARG A 75 -2.59 -7.26 -12.68
N ASP A 76 -1.42 -7.05 -12.10
CA ASP A 76 -1.15 -7.38 -10.70
C ASP A 76 -1.56 -6.25 -9.75
N VAL A 77 -1.67 -5.00 -10.22
CA VAL A 77 -1.96 -3.83 -9.39
C VAL A 77 -3.31 -3.97 -8.68
N GLU A 78 -4.38 -4.28 -9.42
CA GLU A 78 -5.72 -4.47 -8.85
C GLU A 78 -5.77 -5.65 -7.88
N ARG A 79 -5.10 -6.76 -8.23
CA ARG A 79 -5.01 -7.96 -7.39
C ARG A 79 -4.28 -7.67 -6.07
N ILE A 80 -3.14 -6.98 -6.14
CA ILE A 80 -2.36 -6.62 -4.94
C ILE A 80 -3.19 -5.71 -4.04
N TYR A 81 -3.91 -4.74 -4.60
CA TYR A 81 -4.80 -3.87 -3.83
C TYR A 81 -5.90 -4.66 -3.11
N THR A 82 -6.63 -5.53 -3.80
CA THR A 82 -7.71 -6.31 -3.20
C THR A 82 -7.19 -7.29 -2.13
N GLU A 83 -6.09 -8.00 -2.40
CA GLU A 83 -5.46 -8.89 -1.41
C GLU A 83 -4.93 -8.10 -0.19
N ALA A 84 -4.38 -6.90 -0.38
CA ALA A 84 -3.90 -6.06 0.73
C ALA A 84 -5.06 -5.59 1.62
N VAL A 85 -6.17 -5.16 1.02
CA VAL A 85 -7.39 -4.79 1.76
C VAL A 85 -7.96 -5.97 2.55
N GLU A 86 -7.99 -7.17 1.95
CA GLU A 86 -8.39 -8.40 2.65
C GLU A 86 -7.52 -8.62 3.90
N LYS A 87 -6.19 -8.46 3.78
CA LYS A 87 -5.29 -8.62 4.93
C LYS A 87 -5.50 -7.54 5.99
N ILE A 88 -5.71 -6.28 5.63
CA ILE A 88 -6.04 -5.23 6.60
C ILE A 88 -7.28 -5.62 7.41
N ASN A 89 -8.34 -6.08 6.74
CA ASN A 89 -9.58 -6.50 7.42
C ASN A 89 -9.39 -7.77 8.27
N GLN A 90 -8.39 -8.61 7.95
CA GLN A 90 -8.07 -9.81 8.72
C GLN A 90 -7.38 -9.47 10.05
N TYR A 91 -6.48 -8.47 10.05
CA TYR A 91 -5.65 -8.12 11.21
C TYR A 91 -6.09 -6.87 11.97
N SER A 92 -7.04 -6.10 11.42
CA SER A 92 -7.46 -4.80 11.96
C SER A 92 -8.95 -4.53 11.74
N TYR A 93 -9.40 -3.35 12.15
CA TYR A 93 -10.76 -2.85 11.92
C TYR A 93 -11.01 -2.50 10.46
N GLN A 94 -12.27 -2.61 10.03
CA GLN A 94 -12.70 -2.42 8.64
C GLN A 94 -12.34 -1.04 8.05
N ASN A 95 -12.25 -0.01 8.90
CA ASN A 95 -11.95 1.38 8.52
C ASN A 95 -10.47 1.76 8.69
N THR A 96 -9.59 0.80 9.01
CA THR A 96 -8.16 1.06 9.12
C THR A 96 -7.60 1.55 7.78
N TYR A 97 -6.84 2.65 7.83
CA TYR A 97 -6.26 3.36 6.69
C TYR A 97 -7.29 3.79 5.63
N LYS A 98 -8.51 4.15 6.05
CA LYS A 98 -9.61 4.54 5.14
C LYS A 98 -9.16 5.57 4.08
N ASP A 99 -8.55 6.68 4.50
CA ASP A 99 -8.17 7.75 3.57
C ASP A 99 -7.11 7.30 2.55
N LEU A 100 -6.13 6.50 2.98
CA LEU A 100 -5.13 5.91 2.09
C LEU A 100 -5.78 4.96 1.07
N ARG A 101 -6.70 4.12 1.53
CA ARG A 101 -7.41 3.16 0.66
C ARG A 101 -8.29 3.86 -0.36
N GLU A 102 -9.04 4.88 0.06
CA GLU A 102 -9.85 5.71 -0.83
C GLU A 102 -8.98 6.43 -1.85
N PHE A 103 -7.84 7.01 -1.44
CA PHE A 103 -6.88 7.63 -2.34
C PHE A 103 -6.33 6.65 -3.39
N ILE A 104 -5.92 5.44 -2.98
CA ILE A 104 -5.43 4.42 -3.90
C ILE A 104 -6.55 4.00 -4.86
N ALA A 105 -7.76 3.73 -4.36
CA ALA A 105 -8.89 3.34 -5.19
C ALA A 105 -9.24 4.41 -6.25
N ASP A 106 -9.26 5.68 -5.86
CA ASP A 106 -9.48 6.81 -6.77
C ASP A 106 -8.42 6.87 -7.87
N LYS A 107 -7.13 6.79 -7.49
CA LYS A 107 -6.02 6.85 -8.45
C LYS A 107 -6.00 5.66 -9.40
N LEU A 108 -6.16 4.45 -8.88
CA LEU A 108 -6.15 3.24 -9.71
C LEU A 108 -7.35 3.17 -10.67
N SER A 109 -8.53 3.63 -10.24
CA SER A 109 -9.73 3.62 -11.08
C SER A 109 -9.71 4.73 -12.14
N THR A 110 -9.31 5.95 -11.76
CA THR A 110 -9.26 7.10 -12.67
C THR A 110 -8.16 6.98 -13.72
N HIS A 111 -7.02 6.36 -13.37
CA HIS A 111 -5.86 6.23 -14.23
C HIS A 111 -5.69 4.81 -14.82
N LYS A 112 -6.73 3.98 -14.83
CA LYS A 112 -6.65 2.58 -15.29
C LYS A 112 -6.00 2.42 -16.67
N LYS A 113 -6.41 3.22 -17.66
CA LYS A 113 -5.87 3.19 -19.03
C LYS A 113 -4.40 3.59 -19.11
N GLU A 114 -3.95 4.42 -18.18
CA GLU A 114 -2.55 4.84 -18.09
C GLU A 114 -1.69 3.71 -17.51
N ILE A 115 -2.16 3.09 -16.43
CA ILE A 115 -1.53 1.91 -15.80
C ILE A 115 -1.38 0.77 -16.80
N GLU A 116 -2.39 0.53 -17.65
CA GLU A 116 -2.33 -0.50 -18.71
C GLU A 116 -1.23 -0.27 -19.75
N LYS A 117 -0.81 1.00 -19.94
CA LYS A 117 0.23 1.40 -20.91
C LYS A 117 1.62 1.51 -20.28
N MET A 118 1.72 1.61 -18.95
CA MET A 118 3.00 1.68 -18.25
C MET A 118 3.80 0.39 -18.44
N SER A 119 5.13 0.52 -18.50
CA SER A 119 6.00 -0.65 -18.51
C SER A 119 5.98 -1.35 -17.15
N ASN A 120 6.16 -2.69 -17.16
CA ASN A 120 6.29 -3.45 -15.92
C ASN A 120 7.44 -2.92 -15.03
N GLN A 121 8.50 -2.36 -15.63
CA GLN A 121 9.61 -1.78 -14.89
C GLN A 121 9.18 -0.53 -14.12
N GLU A 122 8.45 0.40 -14.76
CA GLU A 122 7.95 1.61 -14.11
C GLU A 122 6.97 1.28 -12.98
N ILE A 123 6.06 0.30 -13.21
CA ILE A 123 5.11 -0.15 -12.19
C ILE A 123 5.86 -0.75 -11.00
N SER A 124 6.78 -1.67 -11.27
CA SER A 124 7.57 -2.33 -10.22
C SER A 124 8.40 -1.32 -9.44
N PHE A 125 9.06 -0.38 -10.12
CA PHE A 125 9.88 0.64 -9.48
C PHE A 125 9.07 1.55 -8.55
N ASN A 126 7.96 2.12 -9.03
CA ASN A 126 7.09 2.97 -8.21
C ASN A 126 6.54 2.23 -6.99
N PHE A 127 6.08 0.98 -7.20
CA PHE A 127 5.57 0.14 -6.13
C PHE A 127 6.64 -0.16 -5.07
N VAL A 128 7.84 -0.57 -5.50
CA VAL A 128 8.96 -0.87 -4.60
C VAL A 128 9.40 0.37 -3.83
N CYS A 129 9.49 1.53 -4.47
CA CYS A 129 9.78 2.77 -3.76
C CYS A 129 8.75 3.08 -2.67
N GLY A 130 7.47 2.89 -2.94
CA GLY A 130 6.41 3.04 -1.93
C GLY A 130 6.56 2.05 -0.78
N LEU A 131 6.87 0.79 -1.09
CA LEU A 131 7.08 -0.28 -0.12
C LEU A 131 8.25 0.03 0.83
N GLU A 132 9.39 0.43 0.27
CA GLU A 132 10.61 0.76 1.04
C GLU A 132 10.46 2.05 1.84
N LEU A 133 9.77 3.05 1.29
CA LEU A 133 9.56 4.34 1.95
C LEU A 133 8.38 4.33 2.92
N GLY A 134 7.58 3.26 2.98
CA GLY A 134 6.38 3.18 3.81
C GLY A 134 6.59 3.56 5.27
N ARG A 135 7.76 3.21 5.83
CA ARG A 135 8.14 3.55 7.22
C ARG A 135 8.23 5.05 7.47
N LYS A 136 8.51 5.88 6.44
CA LYS A 136 8.58 7.34 6.57
C LYS A 136 7.24 7.96 6.98
N PHE A 137 6.13 7.28 6.70
CA PHE A 137 4.78 7.78 6.92
C PHE A 137 4.15 7.23 8.20
N LYS A 138 4.93 6.68 9.12
CA LYS A 138 4.46 6.34 10.46
C LYS A 138 4.15 7.61 11.27
N SER A 139 3.02 7.65 11.98
CA SER A 139 2.68 8.71 12.95
C SER A 139 3.32 8.49 14.32
#